data_AF-A0A432PUD8-F1
#
_entry.id   AF-A0A432PUD8-F1
#
_cell.length_a   1.000
_cell.length_b   1.000
_cell.length_c   1.000
_cell.angle_alpha   90.00
_cell.angle_beta   90.00
_cell.angle_gamma   90.00
#
_symmetry.space_group_name_H-M   'P 1'
#
loop_
_entity.id
_entity.type
_entity.pdbx_description
1 polymer ?
#
loop_
_entity_poly.entity_id
_entity_poly.type
_entity_poly.pdbx_seq_one_letter_code
_entity_poly.pdbx_strand_id
1 'polypeptide(L)'
;MLNWDKVRSERELLIREMLYGDVKEVLRKYPKERLKEVFLKNIHRFDPKNKAFWKLILEVSDEEIEQKTKNSFRGSGFLRNLR
;
A
#
# COMPACT_ATOMS: atom_id res chain seq x y z
N MET A 1 -3.41 23.43 6.96
CA MET A 1 -4.04 22.14 6.64
C MET A 1 -4.24 21.35 7.92
N LEU A 2 -5.45 20.86 8.15
CA LEU A 2 -5.93 20.27 9.41
C LEU A 2 -5.02 19.14 9.93
N ASN A 3 -4.44 19.36 11.11
CA ASN A 3 -3.57 18.42 11.82
C ASN A 3 -4.40 17.57 12.82
N TRP A 4 -5.42 16.86 12.31
CA TRP A 4 -6.32 16.05 13.15
C TRP A 4 -5.74 14.70 13.54
N ASP A 5 -4.73 14.22 12.81
CA ASP A 5 -4.11 12.94 13.07
C ASP A 5 -2.63 13.16 13.33
N LYS A 6 -2.20 12.99 14.58
CA LYS A 6 -0.80 13.19 15.02
C LYS A 6 0.19 12.20 14.38
N VAL A 7 -0.25 11.43 13.38
CA VAL A 7 0.55 10.43 12.68
C VAL A 7 1.50 11.12 11.71
N ARG A 8 2.76 11.22 12.13
CA ARG A 8 3.89 11.75 11.35
C ARG A 8 4.72 10.66 10.67
N SER A 9 4.25 9.41 10.63
CA SER A 9 5.04 8.35 10.00
C SER A 9 5.11 8.60 8.50
N GLU A 10 6.31 8.65 7.94
CA GLU A 10 6.54 8.88 6.51
C GLU A 10 5.77 7.90 5.64
N ARG A 11 5.64 6.65 6.10
CA ARG A 11 4.87 5.61 5.40
C ARG A 11 3.38 5.94 5.34
N GLU A 12 2.80 6.41 6.43
CA GLU A 12 1.37 6.77 6.46
C GLU A 12 1.10 7.99 5.59
N LEU A 13 1.99 8.98 5.62
CA LEU A 13 1.90 10.15 4.75
C LEU A 13 1.98 9.74 3.28
N LEU A 14 2.90 8.83 2.93
CA LEU A 14 3.01 8.31 1.56
C LEU A 14 1.75 7.54 1.14
N ILE A 15 1.18 6.69 2.00
CA ILE A 15 -0.07 5.99 1.69
C ILE A 15 -1.20 7.00 1.44
N ARG A 16 -1.30 8.06 2.25
CA ARG A 16 -2.31 9.10 2.07
C ARG A 16 -2.11 9.90 0.78
N GLU A 17 -0.87 10.26 0.48
CA GLU A 17 -0.52 10.91 -0.78
C GLU A 17 -0.89 10.00 -1.98
N MET A 18 -0.68 8.69 -1.88
CA MET A 18 -1.11 7.74 -2.93
C MET A 18 -2.64 7.58 -3.05
N LEU A 19 -3.40 7.76 -1.95
CA LEU A 19 -4.86 7.61 -1.95
C LEU A 19 -5.59 8.89 -2.36
N TYR A 20 -5.08 10.05 -1.94
CA TYR A 20 -5.80 11.32 -2.00
C TYR A 20 -5.00 12.47 -2.62
N GLY A 21 -3.70 12.30 -2.85
CA GLY A 21 -2.83 13.33 -3.40
C GLY A 21 -2.88 13.41 -4.92
N ASP A 22 -2.16 14.39 -5.48
CA ASP A 22 -1.91 14.46 -6.92
C ASP A 22 -0.90 13.39 -7.32
N VAL A 23 -1.36 12.44 -8.14
CA VAL A 23 -0.55 11.32 -8.61
C VAL A 23 0.73 11.77 -9.32
N LYS A 24 0.69 12.85 -10.10
CA LYS A 24 1.87 13.33 -10.84
C LYS A 24 2.96 13.79 -9.86
N GLU A 25 2.56 14.44 -8.78
CA GLU A 25 3.49 14.86 -7.74
C GLU A 25 4.06 13.66 -6.99
N VAL A 26 3.23 12.67 -6.67
CA VAL A 26 3.66 11.43 -6.00
C VAL A 26 4.70 10.69 -6.85
N LEU A 27 4.44 10.51 -8.14
CA LEU A 27 5.36 9.84 -9.06
C LEU A 27 6.67 10.61 -9.27
N ARG A 28 6.66 11.93 -9.13
CA ARG A 28 7.88 12.76 -9.20
C ARG A 28 8.68 12.71 -7.89
N LYS A 29 7.98 12.65 -6.75
CA LYS A 29 8.57 12.76 -5.41
C LYS A 29 9.19 11.45 -4.93
N TYR A 30 8.66 10.31 -5.33
CA TYR A 30 9.12 9.00 -4.85
C TYR A 30 9.54 8.08 -5.99
N PRO A 31 10.59 7.27 -5.80
CA PRO A 31 10.97 6.26 -6.77
C PRO A 31 9.89 5.19 -6.90
N LYS A 32 9.72 4.66 -8.12
CA LYS A 32 8.69 3.68 -8.47
C LYS A 32 8.74 2.43 -7.59
N GLU A 33 9.95 1.95 -7.28
CA GLU A 33 10.19 0.77 -6.46
C GLU A 33 9.67 0.96 -5.03
N ARG A 34 9.82 2.16 -4.48
CA ARG A 34 9.32 2.49 -3.14
C ARG A 34 7.80 2.54 -3.12
N LEU A 35 7.19 3.13 -4.15
CA LEU A 35 5.74 3.14 -4.30
C LEU A 35 5.18 1.72 -4.46
N LYS A 36 5.85 0.88 -5.26
CA LYS A 36 5.53 -0.56 -5.44
C LYS A 36 5.57 -1.32 -4.12
N GLU A 37 6.63 -1.14 -3.33
CA GLU A 37 6.77 -1.76 -2.02
C GLU A 37 5.62 -1.36 -1.07
N VAL A 38 5.31 -0.07 -1.00
CA VAL A 38 4.27 0.47 -0.11
C VAL A 38 2.88 0.04 -0.56
N PHE A 39 2.61 0.07 -1.86
CA PHE A 39 1.37 -0.41 -2.45
C PHE A 39 1.14 -1.89 -2.13
N LEU A 40 2.11 -2.76 -2.42
CA LEU A 40 1.99 -4.20 -2.17
C LEU A 40 1.79 -4.52 -0.68
N LYS A 41 2.49 -3.83 0.23
CA LYS A 41 2.36 -4.04 1.67
C LYS A 41 1.02 -3.55 2.23
N ASN A 42 0.38 -2.57 1.59
CA ASN A 42 -0.83 -1.92 2.09
C ASN A 42 -2.01 -2.04 1.12
N ILE A 43 -1.98 -3.01 0.21
CA ILE A 43 -2.95 -3.13 -0.88
C ILE A 43 -4.40 -3.25 -0.38
N HIS A 44 -4.60 -3.77 0.84
CA HIS A 44 -5.90 -3.87 1.49
C HIS A 44 -6.54 -2.50 1.79
N ARG A 45 -5.77 -1.41 1.87
CA ARG A 45 -6.25 -0.05 2.15
C ARG A 45 -6.73 0.71 0.91
N PHE A 46 -6.36 0.25 -0.28
CA PHE A 46 -6.76 0.87 -1.54
C PHE A 46 -8.14 0.36 -1.93
N ASP A 47 -9.00 1.23 -2.46
CA ASP A 47 -10.26 0.82 -3.09
C ASP A 47 -10.00 0.18 -4.48
N PRO A 48 -10.95 -0.55 -5.07
CA PRO A 48 -10.74 -1.26 -6.33
C PRO A 48 -10.25 -0.37 -7.49
N LYS A 49 -10.72 0.88 -7.57
CA LYS A 49 -10.33 1.82 -8.63
C LYS A 49 -8.86 2.24 -8.44
N ASN A 50 -8.49 2.62 -7.22
CA ASN A 50 -7.10 2.95 -6.91
C ASN A 50 -6.17 1.74 -7.05
N LYS A 51 -6.61 0.53 -6.70
CA LYS A 51 -5.81 -0.69 -6.93
C LYS A 51 -5.52 -0.91 -8.40
N ALA A 52 -6.53 -0.84 -9.26
CA ALA A 52 -6.35 -1.03 -10.70
C ALA A 52 -5.40 0.03 -11.28
N PHE A 53 -5.55 1.28 -10.85
CA PHE A 53 -4.68 2.38 -11.24
C PHE A 53 -3.22 2.14 -10.85
N TRP A 54 -2.96 1.92 -9.55
CA TRP A 54 -1.60 1.76 -9.04
C TRP A 54 -0.95 0.47 -9.53
N LYS A 55 -1.71 -0.60 -9.73
CA LYS A 55 -1.23 -1.84 -10.36
C LYS A 55 -0.66 -1.57 -11.76
N LEU A 56 -1.39 -0.79 -12.57
CA LEU A 56 -0.98 -0.46 -13.94
C LEU A 56 0.24 0.46 -13.96
N ILE A 57 0.23 1.54 -13.17
CA ILE A 57 1.33 2.52 -13.12
C ILE A 57 2.62 1.91 -12.56
N LEU A 58 2.51 1.03 -11.57
CA LEU A 58 3.68 0.42 -10.91
C LEU A 58 4.13 -0.88 -11.58
N GLU A 59 3.48 -1.29 -12.68
CA GLU A 59 3.77 -2.55 -13.39
C GLU A 59 3.83 -3.73 -12.41
N VAL A 60 2.77 -3.87 -11.63
CA VAL A 60 2.63 -4.95 -10.66
C VAL A 60 1.82 -6.07 -11.29
N SER A 61 2.36 -7.29 -11.27
CA SER A 61 1.64 -8.46 -11.78
C SER A 61 0.62 -8.99 -10.76
N ASP A 62 -0.35 -9.77 -11.23
CA ASP A 62 -1.31 -10.43 -10.33
C ASP A 62 -0.62 -11.44 -9.41
N GLU A 63 0.42 -12.13 -9.90
CA GLU A 63 1.21 -13.06 -9.11
C GLU A 63 1.92 -12.36 -7.93
N GLU A 64 2.46 -11.16 -8.14
CA GLU A 64 3.11 -10.38 -7.07
C GLU A 64 2.10 -9.99 -5.97
N ILE A 65 0.88 -9.63 -6.36
CA ILE A 65 -0.21 -9.31 -5.43
C ILE A 65 -0.63 -10.55 -4.64
N GLU A 66 -0.81 -11.68 -5.33
CA GLU A 66 -1.22 -12.93 -4.69
C GLU A 66 -0.20 -13.42 -3.68
N GLN A 67 1.10 -13.40 -4.03
CA GLN A 67 2.16 -13.84 -3.11
C GLN A 67 2.16 -13.03 -1.81
N LYS A 68 2.01 -11.71 -1.90
CA LYS A 68 1.97 -10.83 -0.71
C LYS A 68 0.69 -10.98 0.10
N THR A 69 -0.44 -11.22 -0.57
CA THR A 69 -1.73 -11.44 0.10
C THR A 69 -1.77 -12.79 0.82
N LYS A 70 -1.27 -13.86 0.20
CA LYS A 70 -1.15 -15.22 0.79
C LYS A 70 -0.29 -15.23 2.05
N ASN A 71 0.82 -14.47 2.06
CA ASN A 71 1.69 -14.35 3.23
C ASN A 71 1.07 -13.55 4.38
N SER A 72 0.20 -12.57 4.09
CA SER A 72 -0.43 -11.73 5.11
C SER A 72 -1.57 -12.45 5.86
N PHE A 73 -2.29 -13.36 5.19
CA PHE A 73 -3.40 -14.11 5.80
C PHE A 73 -2.96 -15.31 6.66
N ARG A 74 -1.82 -15.96 6.35
CA ARG A 74 -1.42 -17.22 6.99
C ARG A 74 -0.75 -17.07 8.37
N GLY A 75 -0.46 -15.86 8.83
CA GLY A 75 0.18 -15.61 10.13
C GLY A 75 -0.76 -15.54 11.35
N SER A 76 -2.07 -15.38 11.16
CA SER A 76 -3.01 -15.07 12.26
C SER A 76 -3.75 -16.29 12.85
N GLY A 77 -3.57 -17.48 12.26
CA GLY A 77 -4.22 -18.72 12.69
C GLY A 77 -3.35 -19.61 13.57
N PHE A 78 -2.03 -19.62 13.35
CA PHE A 78 -1.14 -20.57 14.05
C PHE A 78 -0.84 -20.17 15.50
N LEU A 79 -0.87 -18.87 15.82
CA LEU A 79 -0.63 -18.38 17.19
C LEU A 79 -1.86 -18.45 18.12
N ARG A 80 -3.03 -18.85 17.61
CA ARG A 80 -4.25 -18.99 18.43
C ARG A 80 -4.43 -20.38 19.05
N ASN A 81 -3.67 -21.38 18.60
CA ASN A 81 -3.73 -22.76 19.12
C ASN A 81 -2.57 -23.12 20.07
N LEU A 82 -1.81 -22.13 20.55
CA LEU A 82 -0.70 -22.33 21.50
C LEU A 82 -0.97 -21.68 22.87
N ARG A 83 -2.24 -21.44 23.23
CA ARG A 83 -2.62 -20.94 24.55
C ARG A 83 -3.60 -21.87 25.24
#